data_AF-A0A651EG70-F1
#
_entry.id   AF-A0A651EG70-F1
#
_cell.length_a   1.000
_cell.length_b   1.000
_cell.length_c   1.000
_cell.angle_alpha   90.00
_cell.angle_beta   90.00
_cell.angle_gamma   90.00
#
_symmetry.space_group_name_H-M   'P 1'
#
loop_
_entity.id
_entity.type
_entity.pdbx_description
1 polymer ?
#
loop_
_entity_poly.entity_id
_entity_poly.type
_entity_poly.pdbx_seq_one_letter_code
_entity_poly.pdbx_strand_id
1 'polypeptide(L)'
;MKKEDKTMQASDNIRNKRDWLMVVLLFVILGGAFLAFRMLAFTEDATRAHVFYGTSSEPIVTIDFIKGDIITHYRQPVPEGYDDIYPLIDSQAQTITLLGDFTVGGTRQRVVIRYDFVRRSVQVIEEQSPNNICSREGESSGWPLICLPNRVRIEFESTDEDFIV
;
A
#
# COMPACT_ATOMS: atom_id res chain seq x y z
N MET A 1 36.85 57.42 12.24
CA MET A 1 36.02 56.72 11.23
C MET A 1 36.34 55.22 11.22
N LYS A 2 35.80 54.41 12.15
CA LYS A 2 35.93 52.93 12.08
C LYS A 2 34.98 52.15 13.03
N LYS A 3 33.90 52.78 13.51
CA LYS A 3 33.04 52.21 14.57
C LYS A 3 31.63 51.83 14.08
N GLU A 4 31.16 52.41 12.98
CA GLU A 4 29.79 52.19 12.48
C GLU A 4 29.65 50.90 11.66
N ASP A 5 30.72 50.44 11.02
CA ASP A 5 30.74 49.29 10.11
C ASP A 5 30.60 47.92 10.81
N LYS A 6 31.08 47.81 12.06
CA LYS A 6 31.00 46.56 12.84
C LYS A 6 29.59 46.22 13.33
N THR A 7 28.76 47.23 13.55
CA THR A 7 27.40 47.06 14.08
C THR A 7 26.43 46.52 13.02
N MET A 8 26.65 46.86 11.76
CA MET A 8 25.80 46.44 10.64
C MET A 8 26.07 44.98 10.22
N GLN A 9 27.33 44.54 10.19
CA GLN A 9 27.70 43.14 9.91
C GLN A 9 27.28 42.16 11.01
N ALA A 10 27.23 42.59 12.28
CA ALA A 10 26.82 41.71 13.39
C ALA A 10 25.33 41.36 13.35
N SER A 11 24.47 42.32 12.96
CA SER A 11 23.02 42.15 12.87
C SER A 11 22.60 41.13 11.81
N ASP A 12 23.22 41.18 10.62
CA ASP A 12 22.88 40.31 9.49
C ASP A 12 23.29 38.85 9.76
N ASN A 13 24.42 38.65 10.44
CA ASN A 13 24.92 37.33 10.83
C ASN A 13 24.06 36.69 11.94
N ILE A 14 23.49 37.50 12.84
CA ILE A 14 22.53 37.03 13.85
C ILE A 14 21.19 36.66 13.21
N ARG A 15 20.73 37.45 12.22
CA ARG A 15 19.48 37.16 11.49
C ARG A 15 19.58 35.86 10.70
N ASN A 16 20.66 35.65 9.95
CA ASN A 16 20.89 34.41 9.19
C ASN A 16 20.98 33.17 10.09
N LYS A 17 21.58 33.28 11.29
CA LYS A 17 21.63 32.16 12.26
C LYS A 17 20.25 31.82 12.83
N ARG A 18 19.44 32.84 13.13
CA ARG A 18 18.07 32.66 13.61
C ARG A 18 17.18 32.04 12.53
N ASP A 19 17.31 32.51 11.29
CA ASP A 19 16.51 32.02 10.18
C ASP A 19 16.86 30.56 9.84
N TRP A 20 18.15 30.19 9.87
CA TRP A 20 18.58 28.80 9.74
C TRP A 20 18.05 27.90 10.88
N LEU A 21 18.06 28.40 12.12
CA LEU A 21 17.51 27.68 13.27
C LEU A 21 16.00 27.45 13.14
N MET A 22 15.26 28.44 12.60
CA MET A 22 13.83 28.29 12.30
C MET A 22 13.58 27.24 11.21
N VAL A 23 14.40 27.22 10.15
CA VAL A 23 14.28 26.23 9.08
C VAL A 23 14.54 24.81 9.62
N VAL A 24 15.59 24.61 10.41
CA VAL A 24 15.89 23.30 11.02
C VAL A 24 14.76 22.87 11.96
N LEU A 25 14.27 23.78 12.80
CA LEU A 25 13.16 23.48 13.70
C LEU A 25 11.90 23.07 12.94
N LEU A 26 11.59 23.74 11.83
CA LEU A 26 10.47 23.39 10.98
C LEU A 26 10.63 21.97 10.40
N PHE A 27 11.81 21.62 9.89
CA PHE A 27 12.08 20.26 9.40
C PHE A 27 11.97 19.21 10.50
N VAL A 28 12.41 19.52 11.73
CA VAL A 28 12.26 18.61 12.87
C VAL A 28 10.79 18.42 13.25
N ILE A 29 10.00 19.49 13.27
CA ILE A 29 8.56 19.41 13.58
C ILE A 29 7.83 18.62 12.50
N LEU A 30 8.05 18.94 11.21
CA LEU A 30 7.39 18.25 10.10
C LEU A 30 7.84 16.79 10.00
N GLY A 31 9.14 16.52 10.13
CA GLY A 31 9.69 15.17 10.12
C GLY A 31 9.21 14.34 11.31
N GLY A 32 9.17 14.94 12.51
CA GLY A 32 8.64 14.31 13.71
C GLY A 32 7.15 14.00 13.59
N ALA A 33 6.35 14.94 13.10
CA ALA A 33 4.93 14.73 12.83
C ALA A 33 4.69 13.64 11.79
N PHE A 34 5.48 13.62 10.71
CA PHE A 34 5.41 12.57 9.69
C PHE A 34 5.73 11.18 10.25
N LEU A 35 6.78 11.06 11.06
CA LEU A 35 7.16 9.78 11.69
C LEU A 35 6.11 9.34 12.71
N ALA A 36 5.59 10.26 13.53
CA ALA A 36 4.54 9.97 14.51
C ALA A 36 3.25 9.53 13.83
N PHE A 37 2.83 10.23 12.75
CA PHE A 37 1.69 9.84 11.94
C PHE A 37 1.87 8.44 11.35
N ARG A 38 3.04 8.14 10.78
CA ARG A 38 3.33 6.81 10.23
C ARG A 38 3.30 5.71 11.28
N MET A 39 3.69 5.98 12.52
CA MET A 39 3.61 4.98 13.59
C MET A 39 2.18 4.79 14.11
N LEU A 40 1.36 5.83 14.19
CA LEU A 40 0.04 5.75 14.81
C LEU A 40 -1.09 5.37 13.85
N ALA A 41 -1.01 5.76 12.58
CA ALA A 41 -2.10 5.56 11.62
C ALA A 41 -2.25 4.10 11.14
N PHE A 42 -1.31 3.21 11.49
CA PHE A 42 -1.22 1.86 10.91
C PHE A 42 -0.98 0.75 11.97
N THR A 43 -1.44 0.92 13.21
CA THR A 43 -1.28 -0.06 14.30
C THR A 43 -2.39 -1.09 14.42
N GLU A 44 -3.50 -0.93 13.69
CA GLU A 44 -4.58 -1.90 13.71
C GLU A 44 -4.32 -2.96 12.65
N ASP A 45 -4.03 -4.17 13.11
CA ASP A 45 -3.92 -5.33 12.24
C ASP A 45 -5.26 -5.56 11.54
N ALA A 46 -5.25 -5.61 10.21
CA ALA A 46 -6.45 -5.91 9.45
C ALA A 46 -7.06 -7.26 9.85
N THR A 47 -8.38 -7.30 9.99
CA THR A 47 -9.12 -8.56 10.22
C THR A 47 -9.39 -9.26 8.90
N ARG A 48 -9.56 -8.50 7.82
CA ARG A 48 -9.73 -9.03 6.46
C ARG A 48 -8.98 -8.22 5.41
N ALA A 49 -8.64 -8.89 4.31
CA ALA A 49 -8.24 -8.24 3.07
C ALA A 49 -9.20 -8.62 1.93
N HIS A 50 -9.73 -7.61 1.26
CA HIS A 50 -10.64 -7.73 0.14
C HIS A 50 -9.89 -7.46 -1.16
N VAL A 51 -9.84 -8.48 -2.01
CA VAL A 51 -9.25 -8.37 -3.35
C VAL A 51 -10.38 -8.08 -4.34
N PHE A 52 -10.24 -7.03 -5.13
CA PHE A 52 -11.19 -6.64 -6.16
C PHE A 52 -10.53 -6.68 -7.54
N TYR A 53 -11.35 -7.01 -8.53
CA TYR A 53 -10.96 -7.02 -9.93
C TYR A 53 -11.93 -6.18 -10.78
N GLY A 54 -11.40 -5.44 -11.74
CA GLY A 54 -12.17 -4.67 -12.70
C GLY A 54 -12.77 -3.39 -12.11
N THR A 55 -14.08 -3.23 -12.24
CA THR A 55 -14.87 -2.09 -11.70
C THR A 55 -15.91 -2.55 -10.70
N SER A 56 -15.86 -3.81 -10.26
CA SER A 56 -16.83 -4.32 -9.29
C SER A 56 -16.61 -3.67 -7.92
N SER A 57 -17.72 -3.33 -7.26
CA SER A 57 -17.73 -2.95 -5.85
C SER A 57 -17.68 -4.17 -4.92
N GLU A 58 -17.90 -5.38 -5.45
CA GLU A 58 -17.82 -6.63 -4.70
C GLU A 58 -16.43 -7.27 -4.85
N PRO A 59 -15.82 -7.74 -3.74
CA PRO A 59 -14.53 -8.40 -3.80
C PRO A 59 -14.65 -9.72 -4.56
N ILE A 60 -13.64 -10.03 -5.37
CA ILE A 60 -13.55 -11.34 -6.03
C ILE A 60 -13.09 -12.41 -5.04
N VAL A 61 -12.19 -12.04 -4.14
CA VAL A 61 -11.67 -12.89 -3.07
C VAL A 61 -11.60 -12.08 -1.77
N THR A 62 -11.91 -12.72 -0.66
CA THR A 62 -11.69 -12.18 0.69
C THR A 62 -10.80 -13.12 1.47
N ILE A 63 -9.73 -12.58 2.04
CA ILE A 63 -8.84 -13.26 2.97
C ILE A 63 -9.29 -12.88 4.37
N ASP A 64 -9.76 -13.85 5.15
CA ASP A 64 -10.14 -13.65 6.55
C ASP A 64 -8.96 -14.08 7.43
N PHE A 65 -8.24 -13.10 7.97
CA PHE A 65 -7.05 -13.35 8.77
C PHE A 65 -7.36 -13.90 10.16
N ILE A 66 -8.58 -13.69 10.65
CA ILE A 66 -9.03 -14.17 11.96
C ILE A 66 -9.42 -15.64 11.88
N LYS A 67 -10.19 -16.01 10.86
CA LYS A 67 -10.60 -17.39 10.62
C LYS A 67 -9.52 -18.24 9.95
N GLY A 68 -8.54 -17.61 9.30
CA GLY A 68 -7.52 -18.30 8.52
C GLY A 68 -8.08 -18.94 7.25
N ASP A 69 -9.03 -18.25 6.60
CA ASP A 69 -9.79 -18.79 5.47
C ASP A 69 -9.81 -17.84 4.27
N ILE A 70 -10.09 -18.39 3.08
CA ILE A 70 -10.20 -17.64 1.83
C ILE A 70 -11.56 -17.88 1.20
N ILE A 71 -12.33 -16.81 1.08
CA ILE A 71 -13.67 -16.82 0.52
C ILE A 71 -13.61 -16.31 -0.91
N THR A 72 -13.99 -17.15 -1.88
CA THR A 72 -14.14 -16.75 -3.29
C THR A 72 -15.59 -16.38 -3.56
N HIS A 73 -15.84 -15.18 -4.05
CA HIS A 73 -17.20 -14.69 -4.31
C HIS A 73 -17.64 -14.96 -5.75
N TYR A 74 -16.74 -14.76 -6.72
CA TYR A 74 -17.02 -15.03 -8.14
C TYR A 74 -15.75 -15.38 -8.92
N ARG A 75 -15.94 -15.88 -10.14
CA ARG A 75 -14.87 -16.22 -11.08
C ARG A 75 -14.75 -15.16 -12.17
N GLN A 76 -13.53 -14.94 -12.66
CA GLN A 76 -13.30 -14.04 -13.78
C GLN A 76 -13.81 -14.66 -15.09
N PRO A 77 -14.40 -13.87 -15.99
CA PRO A 77 -14.59 -14.30 -17.37
C PRO A 77 -13.23 -14.34 -18.06
N VAL A 78 -12.75 -15.54 -18.37
CA VAL A 78 -11.44 -15.77 -18.98
C VAL A 78 -11.62 -15.93 -20.50
N PRO A 79 -10.88 -15.18 -21.35
CA PRO A 79 -10.91 -15.35 -22.80
C PRO A 79 -10.45 -16.75 -23.25
N GLU A 80 -10.86 -17.17 -24.45
CA GLU A 80 -10.30 -18.38 -25.07
C GLU A 80 -8.77 -18.26 -25.22
N GLY A 81 -8.05 -19.31 -24.84
CA GLY A 81 -6.57 -19.35 -24.87
C GLY A 81 -5.88 -19.35 -23.51
N TYR A 82 -6.62 -19.31 -22.40
CA TYR A 82 -6.10 -19.59 -21.07
C TYR A 82 -6.77 -20.85 -20.52
N ASP A 83 -5.96 -21.75 -19.97
CA ASP A 83 -6.45 -23.05 -19.46
C ASP A 83 -6.89 -23.00 -17.99
N ASP A 84 -6.50 -21.93 -17.27
CA ASP A 84 -6.75 -21.76 -15.85
C ASP A 84 -8.08 -21.04 -15.56
N ILE A 85 -8.67 -21.38 -14.42
CA ILE A 85 -9.83 -20.68 -13.85
C ILE A 85 -9.34 -19.69 -12.81
N TYR A 86 -9.71 -18.41 -12.96
CA TYR A 86 -9.34 -17.36 -12.03
C TYR A 86 -10.53 -16.91 -11.15
N PRO A 87 -10.32 -16.60 -9.87
CA PRO A 87 -9.05 -16.60 -9.13
C PRO A 87 -8.51 -18.03 -8.91
N LEU A 88 -7.20 -18.22 -9.10
CA LEU A 88 -6.51 -19.46 -8.78
C LEU A 88 -5.94 -19.36 -7.37
N ILE A 89 -6.38 -20.23 -6.45
CA ILE A 89 -5.94 -20.24 -5.06
C ILE A 89 -5.01 -21.43 -4.85
N ASP A 90 -3.79 -21.16 -4.42
CA ASP A 90 -2.82 -22.16 -3.99
C ASP A 90 -2.60 -22.01 -2.47
N SER A 91 -3.18 -22.94 -1.71
CA SER A 91 -3.07 -22.95 -0.25
C SER A 91 -1.68 -23.36 0.25
N GLN A 92 -0.89 -24.07 -0.55
CA GLN A 92 0.47 -24.49 -0.17
C GLN A 92 1.46 -23.33 -0.35
N ALA A 93 1.37 -22.63 -1.47
CA ALA A 93 2.18 -21.44 -1.75
C ALA A 93 1.65 -20.18 -1.05
N GLN A 94 0.44 -20.25 -0.49
CA GLN A 94 -0.29 -19.12 0.09
C GLN A 94 -0.45 -17.97 -0.90
N THR A 95 -0.94 -18.30 -2.10
CA THR A 95 -1.13 -17.32 -3.17
C THR A 95 -2.53 -17.35 -3.77
N ILE A 96 -2.98 -16.18 -4.17
CA ILE A 96 -4.16 -15.95 -5.00
C ILE A 96 -3.66 -15.34 -6.30
N THR A 97 -3.94 -15.98 -7.42
CA THR A 97 -3.59 -15.45 -8.75
C THR A 97 -4.84 -14.93 -9.44
N LEU A 98 -4.74 -13.73 -9.98
CA LEU A 98 -5.75 -13.11 -10.84
C LEU A 98 -5.21 -12.91 -12.26
N LEU A 99 -6.10 -12.90 -13.24
CA LEU A 99 -5.79 -12.46 -14.59
C LEU A 99 -6.02 -10.94 -14.68
N GLY A 100 -4.95 -10.17 -14.78
CA GLY A 100 -4.99 -8.71 -14.89
C GLY A 100 -5.41 -8.23 -16.28
N ASP A 101 -5.84 -6.98 -16.35
CA ASP A 101 -6.24 -6.33 -17.62
C ASP A 101 -5.05 -5.82 -18.45
N PHE A 102 -3.86 -5.71 -17.85
CA PHE A 102 -2.69 -5.27 -18.59
C PHE A 102 -2.23 -6.35 -19.56
N THR A 103 -1.87 -5.94 -20.78
CA THR A 103 -1.43 -6.88 -21.82
C THR A 103 0.00 -6.59 -22.26
N VAL A 104 0.75 -7.67 -22.47
CA VAL A 104 2.09 -7.65 -23.08
C VAL A 104 2.00 -8.50 -24.34
N GLY A 105 2.27 -7.89 -25.50
CA GLY A 105 2.14 -8.59 -26.79
C GLY A 105 0.72 -9.11 -27.05
N GLY A 106 -0.32 -8.43 -26.55
CA GLY A 106 -1.72 -8.84 -26.70
C GLY A 106 -2.20 -9.92 -25.73
N THR A 107 -1.33 -10.42 -24.84
CA THR A 107 -1.68 -11.44 -23.84
C THR A 107 -1.83 -10.77 -22.47
N ARG A 108 -2.93 -11.06 -21.76
CA ARG A 108 -3.18 -10.61 -20.39
C ARG A 108 -2.21 -11.26 -19.43
N GLN A 109 -1.80 -10.51 -18.43
CA GLN A 109 -0.77 -10.92 -17.49
C GLN A 109 -1.36 -11.33 -16.15
N ARG A 110 -0.68 -12.26 -15.48
CA ARG A 110 -1.06 -12.72 -14.14
C ARG A 110 -0.63 -11.70 -13.09
N VAL A 111 -1.43 -11.58 -12.04
CA VAL A 111 -1.11 -10.87 -10.80
C VAL A 111 -1.14 -11.90 -9.69
N VAL A 112 0.01 -12.19 -9.10
CA VAL A 112 0.13 -13.17 -8.02
C VAL A 112 0.20 -12.42 -6.70
N ILE A 113 -0.77 -12.68 -5.85
CA ILE A 113 -0.95 -12.06 -4.54
C ILE A 113 -0.62 -13.11 -3.48
N ARG A 114 0.44 -12.90 -2.72
CA ARG A 114 0.78 -13.72 -1.55
C ARG A 114 0.08 -13.17 -0.32
N TYR A 115 -0.41 -14.06 0.53
CA TYR A 115 -0.99 -13.72 1.82
C TYR A 115 -0.25 -14.44 2.96
N ASP A 116 -0.28 -13.86 4.16
CA ASP A 116 0.28 -14.47 5.37
C ASP A 116 -0.72 -14.30 6.51
N PHE A 117 -1.26 -15.41 7.02
CA PHE A 117 -2.23 -15.40 8.11
C PHE A 117 -1.62 -15.00 9.46
N VAL A 118 -0.33 -15.28 9.68
CA VAL A 118 0.35 -14.97 10.94
C VAL A 118 0.66 -13.48 11.02
N ARG A 119 1.16 -12.91 9.93
CA ARG A 119 1.45 -11.47 9.81
C ARG A 119 0.25 -10.63 9.40
N ARG A 120 -0.88 -11.25 9.06
CA ARG A 120 -2.11 -10.60 8.61
C ARG A 120 -1.88 -9.63 7.46
N SER A 121 -1.11 -10.10 6.50
CA SER A 121 -0.55 -9.26 5.47
C SER A 121 -0.75 -9.84 4.08
N VAL A 122 -0.68 -8.94 3.10
CA VAL A 122 -0.77 -9.25 1.67
C VAL A 122 0.38 -8.58 0.95
N GLN A 123 0.91 -9.26 -0.06
CA GLN A 123 1.92 -8.72 -0.96
C GLN A 123 1.64 -9.16 -2.39
N VAL A 124 1.71 -8.23 -3.35
CA VAL A 124 1.80 -8.61 -4.77
C VAL A 124 3.23 -9.07 -5.03
N ILE A 125 3.43 -10.32 -5.42
CA ILE A 125 4.77 -10.90 -5.64
C ILE A 125 5.12 -11.03 -7.13
N GLU A 126 4.11 -11.07 -8.00
CA GLU A 126 4.31 -11.11 -9.45
C GLU A 126 3.32 -10.17 -10.13
N GLU A 127 3.84 -9.30 -11.00
CA GLU A 127 3.09 -8.56 -11.99
C GLU A 127 4.01 -8.22 -13.17
N GLN A 128 3.41 -7.87 -14.31
CA GLN A 128 4.13 -7.38 -15.49
C GLN A 128 3.64 -5.99 -15.93
N SER A 129 3.13 -5.20 -14.98
CA SER A 129 2.61 -3.87 -15.26
C SER A 129 3.74 -2.84 -15.42
N PRO A 130 3.53 -1.69 -16.08
CA PRO A 130 4.57 -0.69 -16.21
C PRO A 130 5.13 -0.28 -14.85
N ASN A 131 6.47 -0.30 -14.73
CA ASN A 131 7.24 0.02 -13.52
C ASN A 131 7.08 -0.94 -12.33
N ASN A 132 6.22 -1.96 -12.43
CA ASN A 132 5.99 -2.95 -11.38
C ASN A 132 5.73 -2.32 -9.99
N ILE A 133 4.86 -1.30 -9.96
CA ILE A 133 4.64 -0.51 -8.73
C ILE A 133 4.10 -1.38 -7.60
N CYS A 134 3.05 -2.16 -7.84
CA CYS A 134 2.41 -2.98 -6.81
C CYS A 134 3.36 -4.00 -6.17
N SER A 135 4.16 -4.68 -7.00
CA SER A 135 5.11 -5.68 -6.51
C SER A 135 6.28 -5.05 -5.76
N ARG A 136 6.57 -3.78 -6.03
CA ARG A 136 7.59 -2.99 -5.33
C ARG A 136 7.11 -2.34 -4.04
N GLU A 137 5.80 -2.11 -3.87
CA GLU A 137 5.22 -1.61 -2.61
C GLU A 137 5.53 -2.54 -1.43
N GLY A 138 5.65 -3.84 -1.69
CA GLY A 138 6.00 -4.83 -0.69
C GLY A 138 4.79 -5.33 0.11
N GLU A 139 5.07 -5.80 1.32
CA GLU A 139 4.08 -6.41 2.21
C GLU A 139 3.28 -5.33 2.94
N SER A 140 1.95 -5.42 2.88
CA SER A 140 0.99 -4.54 3.54
C SER A 140 0.11 -5.31 4.53
N SER A 141 -0.10 -4.73 5.71
CA SER A 141 -1.03 -5.24 6.73
C SER A 141 -2.26 -4.35 6.93
N GLY A 142 -2.44 -3.31 6.10
CA GLY A 142 -3.53 -2.36 6.31
C GLY A 142 -3.66 -1.23 5.30
N TRP A 143 -2.60 -0.87 4.55
CA TRP A 143 -2.73 0.12 3.49
C TRP A 143 -3.14 -0.53 2.15
N PRO A 144 -3.98 0.12 1.35
CA PRO A 144 -4.46 -0.47 0.11
C PRO A 144 -3.32 -0.65 -0.91
N LEU A 145 -3.36 -1.76 -1.66
CA LEU A 145 -2.46 -2.02 -2.79
C LEU A 145 -3.25 -1.86 -4.09
N ILE A 146 -2.84 -0.95 -4.97
CA ILE A 146 -3.63 -0.57 -6.16
C ILE A 146 -2.81 -0.78 -7.43
N CYS A 147 -3.15 -1.80 -8.21
CA CYS A 147 -2.48 -2.18 -9.45
C CYS A 147 -3.29 -1.70 -10.65
N LEU A 148 -3.28 -0.38 -10.87
CA LEU A 148 -4.12 0.29 -11.85
C LEU A 148 -4.11 -0.36 -13.24
N PRO A 149 -2.94 -0.70 -13.86
CA PRO A 149 -2.92 -1.29 -15.19
C PRO A 149 -3.61 -2.66 -15.25
N ASN A 150 -3.56 -3.41 -14.14
CA ASN A 150 -4.18 -4.72 -14.02
C ASN A 150 -5.63 -4.66 -13.52
N ARG A 151 -6.13 -3.46 -13.13
CA ARG A 151 -7.42 -3.26 -12.48
C ARG A 151 -7.63 -4.21 -11.29
N VAL A 152 -6.58 -4.40 -10.51
CA VAL A 152 -6.62 -5.13 -9.24
C VAL A 152 -6.41 -4.12 -8.12
N ARG A 153 -7.25 -4.17 -7.09
CA ARG A 153 -7.04 -3.43 -5.85
C ARG A 153 -7.24 -4.36 -4.66
N ILE A 154 -6.46 -4.16 -3.62
CA ILE A 154 -6.57 -4.88 -2.35
C ILE A 154 -6.83 -3.82 -1.30
N GLU A 155 -7.92 -3.99 -0.56
CA GLU A 155 -8.28 -3.11 0.56
C GLU A 155 -8.37 -3.93 1.83
N PHE A 156 -8.11 -3.28 2.95
CA PHE A 156 -8.10 -3.92 4.25
C PHE A 156 -9.29 -3.42 5.07
N GLU A 157 -9.92 -4.34 5.78
CA GLU A 157 -10.95 -4.07 6.77
C GLU A 157 -10.34 -4.35 8.14
N SER A 158 -10.28 -3.33 9.00
CA SER A 158 -10.14 -3.54 10.45
C SER A 158 -11.55 -3.50 11.03
N THR A 159 -11.93 -4.54 11.75
CA THR A 159 -13.16 -4.48 12.53
C THR A 159 -12.80 -3.77 13.83
N ASP A 160 -13.13 -2.49 13.94
CA ASP A 160 -13.34 -1.89 15.25
C ASP A 160 -14.46 -2.71 15.89
N GLU A 161 -14.15 -3.45 16.96
CA GLU A 161 -15.22 -3.86 17.87
C GLU A 161 -15.76 -2.57 18.50
N ASP A 162 -16.71 -1.93 17.82
CA ASP A 162 -17.60 -0.91 18.35
C ASP A 162 -18.44 -1.56 19.48
N PHE A 163 -17.82 -1.80 20.63
CA PHE A 163 -18.55 -2.01 21.87
C PHE A 163 -19.03 -0.64 22.36
N ILE A 164 -20.17 -0.20 21.85
CA ILE A 164 -20.98 0.78 22.56
C ILE A 164 -21.85 -0.03 23.54
N VAL A 165 -21.47 -0.02 24.83
CA VAL A 165 -22.32 -0.44 25.96
C VAL A 165 -23.01 0.78 26.55
#